data_AF-A0A7S8EX42-F1
#
_entry.id   AF-A0A7S8EX42-F1
#
_cell.length_a   1.000
_cell.length_b   1.000
_cell.length_c   1.000
_cell.angle_alpha   90.00
_cell.angle_beta   90.00
_cell.angle_gamma   90.00
#
_symmetry.space_group_name_H-M   'P 1'
#
loop_
_entity.id
_entity.type
_entity.pdbx_description
1 polymer ?
#
loop_
_entity_poly.entity_id
_entity_poly.type
_entity_poly.pdbx_seq_one_letter_code
_entity_poly.pdbx_strand_id
1 'polypeptide(L)'
;MYPRESLRRNKAVANNSRPENLAPLDGSLEYEREISRLFASEPKWRIAPFAVAYVKENKSRVYFDYDNRPILRVGPDHKNEITPPGTMVCFSMLADLHAGSDGRPDPDGRKIVTDLIAKYGLSPELRRRWYLFQRGTLPEPAWGSRS
;
A
#
# COMPACT_ATOMS: atom_id res chain seq x y z
N MET A 1 12.07 -41.38 51.36
CA MET A 1 12.36 -42.74 50.87
C MET A 1 11.04 -43.38 50.47
N TYR A 2 10.77 -43.42 49.16
CA TYR A 2 9.82 -44.27 48.39
C TYR A 2 10.16 -44.03 46.89
N PRO A 3 9.94 -44.99 45.98
CA PRO A 3 10.98 -45.44 45.07
C PRO A 3 10.76 -45.05 43.61
N ARG A 4 11.81 -45.35 42.84
CA ARG A 4 11.96 -45.25 41.39
C ARG A 4 11.00 -46.16 40.60
N GLU A 5 10.58 -45.59 39.46
CA GLU A 5 10.50 -46.18 38.12
C GLU A 5 9.61 -47.41 37.85
N SER A 6 8.64 -47.20 36.95
CA SER A 6 8.48 -48.11 35.81
C SER A 6 7.91 -47.37 34.59
N LEU A 7 8.77 -47.21 33.58
CA LEU A 7 8.44 -46.82 32.22
C LEU A 7 7.38 -47.74 31.59
N ARG A 8 6.45 -47.15 30.83
CA ARG A 8 6.13 -47.45 29.41
C ARG A 8 4.66 -47.13 29.10
N ARG A 9 4.42 -46.08 28.31
CA ARG A 9 3.93 -46.18 26.92
C ARG A 9 3.66 -44.77 26.35
N ASN A 10 4.54 -44.40 25.43
CA ASN A 10 4.27 -43.37 24.44
C ASN A 10 3.01 -43.74 23.63
N LYS A 11 2.02 -42.85 23.64
CA LYS A 11 1.24 -42.55 22.43
C LYS A 11 1.15 -41.04 22.33
N ALA A 12 2.12 -40.47 21.63
CA ALA A 12 1.95 -39.20 20.97
C ALA A 12 0.79 -39.37 19.97
N VAL A 13 -0.35 -38.76 20.28
CA VAL A 13 -1.32 -38.43 19.24
C VAL A 13 -0.84 -37.10 18.68
N ALA A 14 -0.03 -37.19 17.62
CA ALA A 14 0.25 -36.06 16.75
C ALA A 14 -1.08 -35.64 16.13
N ASN A 15 -1.74 -34.63 16.72
CA ASN A 15 -2.78 -33.91 16.01
C ASN A 15 -2.07 -32.89 15.11
N ASN A 16 -1.66 -33.39 13.95
CA ASN A 16 -1.26 -32.59 12.79
C ASN A 16 -2.49 -31.83 12.28
N SER A 17 -2.89 -30.77 12.97
CA SER A 17 -3.67 -29.72 12.35
C SER A 17 -2.69 -28.82 11.62
N ARG A 18 -2.51 -29.10 10.33
CA ARG A 18 -1.87 -28.20 9.37
C ARG A 18 -2.47 -26.80 9.57
N PRO A 19 -1.71 -25.71 9.49
CA PRO A 19 -2.32 -24.42 9.27
C PRO A 19 -3.04 -24.52 7.93
N GLU A 20 -4.36 -24.55 8.01
CA GLU A 20 -5.24 -24.54 6.86
C GLU A 20 -4.84 -23.33 6.02
N ASN A 21 -4.65 -23.57 4.72
CA ASN A 21 -4.57 -22.52 3.72
C ASN A 21 -5.71 -21.54 3.96
N LEU A 22 -5.42 -20.42 4.61
CA LEU A 22 -6.27 -19.24 4.55
C LEU A 22 -6.27 -18.85 3.08
N ALA A 23 -7.31 -19.28 2.36
CA ALA A 23 -7.59 -18.74 1.05
C ALA A 23 -7.52 -17.21 1.19
N PRO A 24 -6.79 -16.49 0.33
CA PRO A 24 -6.79 -15.04 0.38
C PRO A 24 -8.25 -14.59 0.37
N LEU A 25 -8.60 -13.71 1.30
CA LEU A 25 -9.91 -13.08 1.37
C LEU A 25 -10.26 -12.65 -0.06
N ASP A 26 -11.32 -13.21 -0.63
CA ASP A 26 -11.70 -13.13 -2.06
C ASP A 26 -11.54 -11.71 -2.66
N GLY A 27 -11.75 -10.68 -1.84
CA GLY A 27 -11.56 -9.27 -2.20
C GLY A 27 -10.13 -8.85 -2.60
N SER A 28 -9.07 -9.44 -2.05
CA SER A 28 -7.69 -9.03 -2.37
C SER A 28 -7.31 -9.41 -3.80
N LEU A 29 -7.76 -10.58 -4.27
CA LEU A 29 -7.51 -11.04 -5.64
C LEU A 29 -8.33 -10.23 -6.65
N GLU A 30 -9.57 -9.88 -6.31
CA GLU A 30 -10.41 -9.01 -7.13
C GLU A 30 -9.79 -7.61 -7.27
N TYR A 31 -9.26 -7.07 -6.16
CA TYR A 31 -8.55 -5.80 -6.15
C TYR A 31 -7.32 -5.81 -7.05
N GLU A 32 -6.44 -6.81 -6.90
CA GLU A 32 -5.23 -6.94 -7.74
C GLU A 32 -5.56 -7.03 -9.24
N ARG A 33 -6.64 -7.76 -9.58
CA ARG A 33 -7.12 -7.86 -10.97
C ARG A 33 -7.59 -6.53 -11.51
N GLU A 34 -8.35 -5.76 -10.72
CA GLU A 34 -8.85 -4.45 -11.14
C GLU A 34 -7.70 -3.46 -11.34
N ILE A 35 -6.73 -3.43 -10.43
CA ILE A 35 -5.54 -2.59 -10.56
C ILE A 35 -4.72 -2.97 -11.79
N SER A 36 -4.53 -4.27 -12.04
CA SER A 36 -3.83 -4.75 -13.24
C SER A 36 -4.54 -4.31 -14.53
N ARG A 37 -5.87 -4.38 -14.58
CA ARG A 37 -6.67 -3.87 -15.72
C ARG A 37 -6.56 -2.36 -15.88
N LEU A 38 -6.59 -1.62 -14.77
CA LEU A 38 -6.42 -0.16 -14.78
C LEU A 38 -5.07 0.23 -15.38
N PHE A 39 -3.98 -0.43 -14.97
CA PHE A 39 -2.65 -0.10 -15.47
C PHE A 39 -2.41 -0.57 -16.90
N ALA A 40 -3.04 -1.66 -17.33
CA ALA A 40 -3.00 -2.09 -18.72
C ALA A 40 -3.69 -1.07 -19.66
N SER A 41 -4.84 -0.51 -19.23
CA SER A 41 -5.60 0.44 -20.04
C SER A 41 -5.12 1.89 -19.91
N GLU A 42 -4.68 2.29 -18.72
CA GLU A 42 -4.29 3.66 -18.38
C GLU A 42 -3.06 3.67 -17.44
N PRO A 43 -1.85 3.37 -17.94
CA PRO A 43 -0.64 3.21 -17.13
C PRO A 43 -0.24 4.47 -16.33
N LYS A 44 -0.73 5.65 -16.73
CA LYS A 44 -0.56 6.91 -15.98
C LYS A 44 -1.11 6.86 -14.56
N TRP A 45 -2.06 5.97 -14.26
CA TRP A 45 -2.59 5.80 -12.89
C TRP A 45 -1.54 5.23 -11.93
N ARG A 46 -0.50 4.56 -12.43
CA ARG A 46 0.59 4.05 -11.59
C ARG A 46 1.37 5.17 -10.90
N ILE A 47 1.40 6.38 -11.47
CA ILE A 47 2.09 7.55 -10.90
C ILE A 47 1.16 8.53 -10.17
N ALA A 48 -0.16 8.28 -10.17
CA ALA A 48 -1.14 9.10 -9.46
C ALA A 48 -1.19 8.74 -7.96
N PRO A 49 -1.76 9.60 -7.09
CA PRO A 49 -2.01 9.24 -5.70
C PRO A 49 -2.79 7.93 -5.62
N PHE A 50 -2.22 6.96 -4.91
CA PHE A 50 -2.74 5.61 -4.80
C PHE A 50 -2.96 5.21 -3.35
N ALA A 51 -2.10 5.69 -2.46
CA ALA A 51 -2.16 5.39 -1.04
C ALA A 51 -1.86 6.62 -0.18
N VAL A 52 -2.26 6.57 1.09
CA VAL A 52 -2.01 7.62 2.08
C VAL A 52 -1.55 7.03 3.40
N ALA A 53 -0.55 7.67 4.01
CA ALA A 53 -0.10 7.37 5.36
C ALA A 53 -0.28 8.59 6.28
N TYR A 54 -0.55 8.33 7.55
CA TYR A 54 -0.54 9.35 8.59
C TYR A 54 0.77 9.27 9.39
N VAL A 55 1.53 10.35 9.38
CA VAL A 55 2.79 10.49 10.11
C VAL A 55 2.48 11.13 11.47
N LYS A 56 2.56 10.32 12.53
CA LYS A 56 2.07 10.69 13.87
C LYS A 56 2.88 11.83 14.49
N GLU A 57 4.20 11.85 14.26
CA GLU A 57 5.15 12.79 14.86
C GLU A 57 4.82 14.24 14.50
N ASN A 58 4.48 14.49 13.23
CA ASN A 58 4.18 15.83 12.73
C ASN A 58 2.72 16.02 12.30
N LYS A 59 1.85 15.05 12.62
CA LYS A 59 0.43 15.04 12.27
C LYS A 59 0.15 15.30 10.79
N SER A 60 1.05 14.86 9.91
CA SER A 60 0.92 15.06 8.46
C SER A 60 0.35 13.84 7.76
N ARG A 61 -0.28 14.06 6.62
CA ARG A 61 -0.65 13.00 5.67
C ARG A 61 0.35 13.01 4.53
N VAL A 62 0.86 11.85 4.15
CA VAL A 62 1.71 11.69 2.96
C VAL A 62 1.00 10.78 1.98
N TYR A 63 0.87 11.25 0.75
CA TYR A 63 0.28 10.51 -0.36
C TYR A 63 1.38 9.91 -1.21
N PHE A 64 1.17 8.67 -1.64
CA PHE A 64 2.13 7.88 -2.39
C PHE A 64 1.49 7.44 -3.71
N ASP A 65 2.32 7.21 -4.72
CA ASP A 65 1.88 6.49 -5.90
C ASP A 65 1.84 4.97 -5.67
N TYR A 66 1.49 4.20 -6.71
CA TYR A 66 1.36 2.75 -6.59
C TYR A 66 2.67 2.07 -6.16
N ASP A 67 3.82 2.59 -6.61
CA ASP A 67 5.13 2.02 -6.28
C ASP A 67 5.65 2.54 -4.93
N ASN A 68 4.80 3.10 -4.06
CA ASN A 68 5.16 3.68 -2.77
C ASN A 68 6.14 4.87 -2.86
N ARG A 69 6.19 5.60 -3.98
CA ARG A 69 6.96 6.85 -4.06
C ARG A 69 6.11 7.99 -3.51
N PRO A 70 6.57 8.77 -2.51
CA PRO A 70 5.78 9.88 -2.00
C PRO A 70 5.60 10.95 -3.08
N ILE A 71 4.43 11.58 -3.07
CA ILE A 71 4.01 12.62 -4.02
C ILE A 71 3.81 13.94 -3.29
N LEU A 72 3.04 13.91 -2.21
CA LEU A 72 2.50 15.09 -1.54
C LEU A 72 2.50 14.85 -0.04
N ARG A 73 3.01 15.82 0.73
CA ARG A 73 2.79 15.90 2.17
C ARG A 73 1.81 17.02 2.45
N VAL A 74 0.83 16.77 3.33
CA VAL A 74 -0.13 17.76 3.82
C VAL A 74 0.00 17.84 5.33
N GLY A 75 0.41 19.00 5.84
CA GLY A 75 0.53 19.29 7.26
C GLY A 75 -0.81 19.42 7.98
N PRO A 76 -0.79 19.55 9.32
CA PRO A 76 -1.99 19.73 10.14
C PRO A 76 -2.69 21.08 9.89
N ASP A 77 -1.97 22.07 9.37
CA ASP A 77 -2.48 23.40 8.98
C ASP A 77 -2.98 23.44 7.53
N HIS A 78 -3.11 22.28 6.88
CA HIS A 78 -3.47 22.12 5.47
C HIS A 78 -2.46 22.69 4.47
N LYS A 79 -1.30 23.19 4.91
CA LYS A 79 -0.21 23.48 3.98
C LYS A 79 0.31 22.20 3.39
N ASN A 80 0.74 22.28 2.14
CA ASN A 80 1.17 21.13 1.39
C ASN A 80 2.49 21.39 0.66
N GLU A 81 3.24 20.32 0.46
CA GLU A 81 4.51 20.32 -0.26
C GLU A 81 4.63 19.08 -1.15
N ILE A 82 5.17 19.28 -2.36
CA ILE A 82 5.51 18.15 -3.23
C ILE A 82 6.71 17.45 -2.62
N THR A 83 6.57 16.15 -2.40
CA THR A 83 7.61 15.30 -1.81
C THR A 83 8.41 14.61 -2.91
N PRO A 84 9.75 14.72 -2.92
CA PRO A 84 10.59 14.01 -3.88
C PRO A 84 10.38 12.48 -3.81
N PRO A 85 10.40 11.76 -4.95
CA PRO A 85 10.08 10.32 -4.99
C PRO A 85 11.08 9.44 -4.21
N GLY A 86 12.31 9.89 -4.01
CA GLY A 86 13.32 9.19 -3.20
C GLY A 86 13.26 9.51 -1.70
N THR A 87 12.31 10.31 -1.24
CA THR A 87 12.21 10.68 0.17
C THR A 87 11.77 9.49 1.02
N MET A 88 12.56 9.21 2.06
CA MET A 88 12.20 8.24 3.08
C MET A 88 11.12 8.83 3.99
N VAL A 89 10.00 8.10 4.14
CA VAL A 89 8.86 8.50 4.99
C VAL A 89 8.53 7.34 5.93
N CYS A 90 8.79 7.52 7.22
CA CYS A 90 8.45 6.52 8.23
C CYS A 90 6.95 6.62 8.57
N PHE A 91 6.24 5.51 8.48
CA PHE A 91 4.84 5.39 8.88
C PHE A 91 4.53 3.98 9.40
N SER A 92 3.53 3.84 10.25
CA SER A 92 3.11 2.54 10.79
C SER A 92 1.97 1.88 10.00
N MET A 93 1.26 2.65 9.17
CA MET A 93 0.12 2.18 8.41
C MET A 93 0.00 2.95 7.09
N LEU A 94 -0.36 2.22 6.03
CA LEU A 94 -0.65 2.75 4.70
C LEU A 94 -2.04 2.27 4.30
N ALA A 95 -2.88 3.20 3.84
CA ALA A 95 -4.23 2.90 3.37
C ALA A 95 -4.32 3.18 1.86
N ASP A 96 -4.89 2.24 1.11
CA ASP A 96 -5.09 2.38 -0.33
C ASP A 96 -6.34 3.20 -0.62
N LEU A 97 -6.22 4.19 -1.50
CA LEU A 97 -7.32 5.08 -1.89
C LEU A 97 -8.32 4.40 -2.83
N HIS A 98 -7.89 3.31 -3.47
CA HIS A 98 -8.71 2.51 -4.38
C HIS A 98 -9.36 1.30 -3.70
N ALA A 99 -9.14 1.09 -2.40
CA ALA A 99 -9.68 -0.05 -1.67
C ALA A 99 -10.52 0.41 -0.48
N GLY A 100 -11.65 -0.27 -0.25
CA GLY A 100 -12.42 -0.15 0.97
C GLY A 100 -11.70 -0.77 2.17
N SER A 101 -12.27 -0.59 3.36
CA SER A 101 -11.75 -1.20 4.59
C SER A 101 -11.81 -2.72 4.59
N ASP A 102 -12.61 -3.32 3.71
CA ASP A 102 -12.74 -4.77 3.48
C ASP A 102 -11.74 -5.30 2.44
N GLY A 103 -10.88 -4.45 1.89
CA GLY A 103 -9.87 -4.82 0.89
C GLY A 103 -10.41 -4.99 -0.53
N ARG A 104 -11.69 -4.69 -0.77
CA ARG A 104 -12.29 -4.69 -2.12
C ARG A 104 -12.10 -3.33 -2.81
N PRO A 105 -12.17 -3.27 -4.16
CA PRO A 105 -12.17 -2.00 -4.86
C PRO A 105 -13.23 -1.04 -4.34
N ASP A 106 -12.82 0.18 -4.01
CA ASP A 106 -13.73 1.26 -3.65
C ASP A 106 -14.29 1.90 -4.95
N PRO A 107 -15.62 1.89 -5.17
CA PRO A 107 -16.23 2.53 -6.35
C PRO A 107 -15.93 4.03 -6.42
N ASP A 108 -15.71 4.69 -5.28
CA ASP A 108 -15.37 6.11 -5.19
C ASP A 108 -13.86 6.36 -5.28
N GLY A 109 -13.02 5.32 -5.32
CA GLY A 109 -11.56 5.46 -5.29
C GLY A 109 -11.01 6.36 -6.39
N ARG A 110 -11.53 6.24 -7.63
CA ARG A 110 -11.14 7.13 -8.73
C ARG A 110 -11.50 8.58 -8.44
N LYS A 111 -12.70 8.81 -7.88
CA LYS A 111 -13.18 10.15 -7.53
C LYS A 111 -12.32 10.77 -6.43
N ILE A 112 -11.98 10.00 -5.40
CA ILE A 112 -11.08 10.42 -4.31
C ILE A 112 -9.74 10.90 -4.90
N VAL A 113 -9.16 10.12 -5.81
CA VAL A 113 -7.88 10.48 -6.43
C VAL A 113 -8.00 11.72 -7.33
N THR A 114 -9.04 11.83 -8.16
CA THR A 114 -9.24 13.02 -9.00
C THR A 114 -9.48 14.28 -8.17
N ASP A 115 -10.23 14.17 -7.07
CA ASP A 115 -10.48 15.28 -6.15
C ASP A 115 -9.18 15.73 -5.46
N LEU A 116 -8.31 14.78 -5.07
CA LEU A 116 -6.98 15.08 -4.53
C LEU A 116 -6.10 15.82 -5.54
N ILE A 117 -6.06 15.34 -6.79
CA ILE A 117 -5.28 15.97 -7.87
C ILE A 117 -5.73 17.40 -8.10
N ALA A 118 -7.04 17.63 -8.18
CA ALA A 118 -7.61 18.95 -8.40
C ALA A 118 -7.36 19.87 -7.18
N LYS A 119 -7.64 19.39 -5.97
CA LYS A 119 -7.50 20.16 -4.72
C LYS A 119 -6.07 20.67 -4.50
N TYR A 120 -5.08 19.86 -4.80
CA TYR A 120 -3.66 20.19 -4.55
C TYR A 120 -2.89 20.59 -5.81
N GLY A 121 -3.58 20.74 -6.95
CA GLY A 121 -2.95 21.16 -8.21
C GLY A 121 -1.83 20.23 -8.67
N LEU A 122 -1.99 18.91 -8.50
CA LEU A 122 -0.90 17.94 -8.73
C LEU A 122 -0.61 17.69 -10.22
N SER A 123 -1.48 18.15 -11.13
CA SER A 123 -1.38 17.87 -12.57
C SER A 123 0.01 18.16 -13.18
N PRO A 124 0.72 19.27 -12.88
CA PRO A 124 2.06 19.51 -13.40
C PRO A 124 3.09 18.49 -12.91
N GLU A 125 3.06 18.14 -11.62
CA GLU A 125 3.97 17.16 -11.03
C GLU A 125 3.70 15.76 -11.57
N LEU A 126 2.43 15.37 -11.71
CA LEU A 126 2.06 14.08 -12.29
C LEU A 126 2.48 13.98 -13.75
N ARG A 127 2.39 15.06 -14.53
CA ARG A 127 2.92 15.11 -15.89
C ARG A 127 4.43 14.92 -15.93
N ARG A 128 5.17 15.57 -15.01
CA ARG A 128 6.62 15.40 -14.87
C ARG A 128 6.98 13.96 -14.51
N ARG A 129 6.29 13.35 -13.53
CA ARG A 129 6.50 11.95 -13.14
C ARG A 129 6.17 10.97 -14.25
N TRP A 130 5.07 11.21 -14.98
CA TRP A 130 4.71 10.41 -16.13
C TRP A 130 5.80 10.42 -17.20
N TYR A 131 6.34 11.59 -17.52
CA TYR A 131 7.47 11.70 -18.45
C TYR A 131 8.70 10.91 -18.00
N LEU A 132 9.05 10.98 -16.71
CA LEU A 132 10.17 10.20 -16.15
C LEU A 132 9.89 8.70 -16.15
N PHE A 133 8.65 8.29 -15.85
CA PHE A 133 8.22 6.89 -15.87
C PHE A 133 8.33 6.31 -17.28
N GLN A 134 7.84 7.02 -18.30
CA GLN A 134 7.94 6.60 -19.69
C GLN A 134 9.38 6.41 -20.17
N ARG A 135 10.33 7.15 -19.58
CA ARG A 135 11.76 7.08 -19.92
C ARG A 135 12.54 6.08 -19.06
N GLY A 136 11.91 5.43 -18.08
CA GLY A 136 12.61 4.57 -17.12
C GLY A 136 13.57 5.33 -16.21
N THR A 137 13.35 6.64 -15.99
CA THR A 137 14.21 7.50 -15.18
C THR A 137 13.50 8.06 -13.94
N LEU A 138 12.30 7.56 -13.63
CA LEU A 138 11.63 7.88 -12.39
C LEU A 138 12.37 7.15 -11.25
N PRO A 139 12.86 7.86 -10.21
CA PRO A 139 13.61 7.21 -9.14
C PRO A 139 12.82 6.10 -8.47
N GLU A 140 13.52 5.04 -8.11
CA GLU A 140 12.97 3.96 -7.31
C GLU A 140 12.50 4.47 -5.93
N PRO A 141 11.45 3.88 -5.35
CA PRO A 141 11.03 4.18 -3.99
C PRO A 141 12.12 3.81 -2.99
N ALA A 142 12.24 4.60 -1.92
CA ALA A 142 13.26 4.39 -0.88
C ALA A 142 13.13 3.04 -0.14
N TRP A 143 11.99 2.37 -0.22
CA TRP A 143 11.66 1.16 0.55
C TRP A 143 11.43 -0.09 -0.33
N GLY A 144 11.65 0.01 -1.63
CA GLY A 144 11.22 -0.99 -2.61
C GLY A 144 9.79 -0.78 -3.11
N SER A 145 9.51 -1.27 -4.32
CA SER A 145 8.20 -1.17 -4.95
C SER A 145 7.22 -2.16 -4.35
N ARG A 146 5.92 -1.93 -4.55
CA ARG A 146 4.93 -3.00 -4.38
C ARG A 146 5.27 -4.11 -5.40
N SER A 147 5.38 -5.34 -4.90
CA SER A 147 5.64 -6.55 -5.69
C SER A 147 4.38 -7.05 -6.36
#